data_AF-A0A8S3SDL6-F1
#
_entry.id   AF-A0A8S3SDL6-F1
#
_cell.length_a   1.000
_cell.length_b   1.000
_cell.length_c   1.000
_cell.angle_alpha   90.00
_cell.angle_beta   90.00
_cell.angle_gamma   90.00
#
_symmetry.space_group_name_H-M   'P 1'
#
loop_
_entity.id
_entity.type
_entity.pdbx_description
1 polymer ?
#
loop_
_entity_poly.entity_id
_entity_poly.type
_entity_poly.pdbx_seq_one_letter_code
_entity_poly.pdbx_strand_id
1 'polypeptide(L)'
;MSCNSRCGVAFLVSKDIVSFVTEIDIDSDRIIGIQVNLPNVQTFIILSIYLPATTQPHQLYQYNVELLHEICSIYKDMGSVILMGDFNTKIQGPRYKFNPDERSRLMYSLIQEYELFSVNTQMFCHGPVTTFQSYDNGPSTGIDHILMPLSEIGKVSNAKVIDSQPFSVSDHRPILCSITLENSVFTHTESEQSTRSVSWDRARNQTIPPDRPPEGRINRQIRPPERQIYRQIRPPDRQDHQTDRPTGKTPRQSHKQDHKTDTQKRPPDRHTKKTTRQTHKQDYRTDRQDNQTDSKPDRQPDQTTR
;
A
#
# COMPACT_ATOMS: atom_id res chain seq x y z
N MET A 1 22.05 7.55 -25.04
CA MET A 1 20.99 7.49 -24.01
C MET A 1 20.76 6.01 -23.70
N SER A 2 21.21 5.51 -22.54
CA SER A 2 20.96 4.11 -22.18
C SER A 2 19.53 3.98 -21.67
N CYS A 3 18.73 3.16 -22.33
CA CYS A 3 17.43 2.71 -21.85
C CYS A 3 17.62 1.90 -20.55
N ASN A 4 17.67 2.59 -19.41
CA ASN A 4 17.59 2.00 -18.08
C ASN A 4 16.13 1.57 -17.83
N SER A 5 15.72 0.45 -18.42
CA SER A 5 14.39 -0.14 -18.28
C SER A 5 14.14 -0.62 -16.83
N ARG A 6 13.80 0.28 -15.90
CA ARG A 6 13.64 -0.05 -14.47
C ARG A 6 12.38 0.49 -13.81
N CYS A 7 11.36 0.82 -14.59
CA CYS A 7 10.03 1.14 -14.09
C CYS A 7 9.00 0.92 -15.20
N GLY A 8 7.80 0.50 -14.81
CA GLY A 8 6.66 0.38 -15.69
C GLY A 8 5.44 0.03 -14.86
N VAL A 9 4.37 0.79 -15.07
CA VAL A 9 3.03 0.52 -14.54
C VAL A 9 2.09 0.30 -15.72
N ALA A 10 1.04 -0.47 -15.52
CA ALA A 10 0.09 -0.80 -16.58
C ALA A 10 -1.31 -1.02 -16.03
N PHE A 11 -2.30 -0.71 -16.86
CA PHE A 11 -3.69 -1.09 -16.63
C PHE A 11 -4.10 -2.22 -17.58
N LEU A 12 -4.81 -3.19 -17.04
CA LEU A 12 -5.56 -4.18 -17.79
C LEU A 12 -7.04 -3.96 -17.49
N VAL A 13 -7.81 -3.61 -18.51
CA VAL A 13 -9.20 -3.19 -18.37
C VAL A 13 -10.11 -4.16 -19.12
N SER A 14 -11.23 -4.57 -18.50
CA SER A 14 -12.22 -5.40 -19.19
C SER A 14 -12.80 -4.66 -20.40
N LYS A 15 -13.02 -5.39 -21.49
CA LYS A 15 -13.69 -4.86 -22.69
C LYS A 15 -15.10 -4.33 -22.38
N ASP A 16 -15.75 -4.88 -21.36
CA ASP A 16 -17.12 -4.51 -20.98
C ASP A 16 -17.20 -3.10 -20.41
N ILE A 17 -16.09 -2.56 -19.89
CA ILE A 17 -16.05 -1.21 -19.30
C ILE A 17 -15.14 -0.24 -20.05
N VAL A 18 -14.43 -0.69 -21.08
CA VAL A 18 -13.43 0.12 -21.78
C VAL A 18 -14.03 1.38 -22.42
N SER A 19 -15.30 1.34 -22.82
CA SER A 19 -16.01 2.50 -23.36
C SER A 19 -16.26 3.61 -22.33
N PHE A 20 -16.15 3.29 -21.03
CA PHE A 20 -16.29 4.24 -19.94
C PHE A 20 -14.94 4.78 -19.44
N VAL A 21 -13.83 4.34 -20.04
CA VAL A 21 -12.48 4.59 -19.54
C VAL A 21 -11.78 5.63 -20.42
N THR A 22 -11.27 6.68 -19.78
CA THR A 22 -10.42 7.70 -20.41
C THR A 22 -9.07 7.71 -19.71
N GLU A 23 -7.99 7.77 -20.47
CA GLU A 23 -6.64 7.91 -19.90
C GLU A 23 -6.44 9.31 -19.30
N ILE A 24 -5.72 9.37 -18.18
CA ILE A 24 -5.28 10.63 -17.55
C ILE A 24 -3.82 10.84 -17.92
N ASP A 25 -3.52 11.97 -18.54
CA ASP A 25 -2.16 12.35 -18.92
C ASP A 25 -1.36 12.78 -17.69
N ILE A 26 -0.39 11.94 -17.30
CA ILE A 26 0.50 12.16 -16.15
C ILE A 26 1.93 11.99 -16.65
N ASP A 27 2.75 13.03 -16.50
CA ASP A 27 4.17 13.01 -16.85
C ASP A 27 4.98 12.23 -15.79
N SER A 28 4.78 10.91 -15.73
CA SER A 28 5.45 9.99 -14.82
C SER A 28 5.54 8.59 -15.41
N ASP A 29 6.68 7.94 -15.20
CA ASP A 29 6.90 6.53 -15.55
C ASP A 29 6.50 5.56 -14.41
N ARG A 30 6.06 6.12 -13.27
CA ARG A 30 5.71 5.39 -12.04
C ARG A 30 4.26 5.53 -11.65
N ILE A 31 3.56 6.51 -12.23
CA ILE A 31 2.17 6.81 -11.92
C ILE A 31 1.45 7.00 -13.24
N ILE A 32 0.46 6.14 -13.50
CA ILE A 32 -0.48 6.32 -14.62
C ILE A 32 -1.89 6.34 -14.06
N GLY A 33 -2.79 7.03 -14.75
CA GLY A 33 -4.16 7.22 -14.30
C GLY A 33 -5.18 6.88 -15.37
N ILE A 34 -6.32 6.38 -14.94
CA ILE A 34 -7.53 6.28 -15.76
C ILE A 34 -8.70 6.92 -15.02
N GLN A 35 -9.57 7.56 -15.78
CA GLN A 35 -10.87 8.02 -15.34
C GLN A 35 -11.92 7.03 -15.84
N VAL A 36 -12.72 6.47 -14.93
CA VAL A 36 -13.83 5.58 -15.24
C VAL A 36 -15.14 6.30 -14.99
N ASN A 37 -15.84 6.66 -16.06
CA ASN A 37 -17.10 7.41 -16.02
C ASN A 37 -18.28 6.46 -16.16
N LEU A 38 -18.84 5.99 -15.04
CA LEU A 38 -20.01 5.12 -15.05
C LEU A 38 -21.29 5.96 -15.08
N PRO A 39 -22.11 5.89 -16.15
CA PRO A 39 -23.30 6.73 -16.29
C PRO A 39 -24.28 6.52 -15.13
N ASN A 40 -24.78 7.63 -14.57
CA ASN A 40 -25.75 7.64 -13.46
C ASN A 40 -25.28 6.99 -12.15
N VAL A 41 -23.98 6.71 -12.02
CA VAL A 41 -23.40 6.08 -10.83
C VAL A 41 -22.40 7.04 -10.20
N GLN A 42 -21.17 7.02 -10.70
CA GLN A 42 -20.04 7.72 -10.11
C GLN A 42 -18.86 7.74 -11.09
N THR A 43 -18.07 8.80 -11.01
CA THR A 43 -16.76 8.86 -11.65
C THR A 43 -15.70 8.36 -10.68
N PHE A 44 -14.84 7.45 -11.15
CA PHE A 44 -13.66 7.00 -10.43
C PHE A 44 -12.40 7.52 -11.11
N ILE A 45 -11.45 7.96 -10.31
CA ILE A 45 -10.11 8.36 -10.74
C ILE A 45 -9.16 7.33 -10.17
N ILE A 46 -8.66 6.42 -11.00
CA ILE A 46 -7.89 5.27 -10.55
C ILE A 46 -6.44 5.45 -10.99
N LEU A 47 -5.52 5.46 -10.03
CA LEU A 47 -4.09 5.57 -10.28
C LEU A 47 -3.39 4.23 -10.02
N SER A 48 -2.54 3.81 -10.96
CA SER A 48 -1.60 2.69 -10.78
C SER A 48 -0.22 3.26 -10.44
N ILE A 49 0.33 2.83 -9.31
CA ILE A 49 1.48 3.47 -8.65
C ILE A 49 2.61 2.45 -8.43
N TYR A 50 3.84 2.86 -8.73
CA TYR A 50 5.08 2.16 -8.36
C TYR A 50 6.11 3.13 -7.76
N LEU A 51 5.99 3.38 -6.46
CA LEU A 51 6.86 4.34 -5.77
C LEU A 51 8.30 3.84 -5.65
N PRO A 52 9.30 4.74 -5.56
CA PRO A 52 10.71 4.39 -5.38
C PRO A 52 11.00 3.44 -4.21
N ALA A 53 11.72 2.35 -4.46
CA ALA A 53 12.19 1.43 -3.41
C ALA A 53 13.18 2.09 -2.43
N THR A 54 13.42 1.48 -1.28
CA THR A 54 14.31 2.04 -0.22
C THR A 54 15.77 2.17 -0.65
N THR A 55 16.16 1.45 -1.69
CA THR A 55 17.47 1.55 -2.35
C THR A 55 17.61 2.79 -3.23
N GLN A 56 16.50 3.47 -3.53
CA GLN A 56 16.48 4.71 -4.32
C GLN A 56 16.48 5.95 -3.41
N PRO A 57 16.96 7.12 -3.91
CA PRO A 57 17.02 8.35 -3.11
C PRO A 57 15.68 8.73 -2.49
N HIS A 58 15.71 9.17 -1.22
CA HIS A 58 14.51 9.59 -0.51
C HIS A 58 13.79 10.76 -1.22
N GLN A 59 14.54 11.69 -1.82
CA GLN A 59 13.99 12.83 -2.54
C GLN A 59 13.15 12.41 -3.75
N LEU A 60 13.53 11.32 -4.44
CA LEU A 60 12.73 10.79 -5.54
C LEU A 60 11.40 10.24 -5.03
N TYR A 61 11.41 9.59 -3.86
CA TYR A 61 10.19 9.13 -3.20
C TYR A 61 9.28 10.30 -2.84
N GLN A 62 9.83 11.31 -2.16
CA GLN A 62 9.10 12.52 -1.78
C GLN A 62 8.48 13.22 -2.99
N TYR A 63 9.25 13.41 -4.07
CA TYR A 63 8.74 13.99 -5.31
C TYR A 63 7.52 13.24 -5.88
N ASN A 64 7.54 11.91 -5.87
CA ASN A 64 6.40 11.13 -6.34
C ASN A 64 5.19 11.23 -5.40
N VAL A 65 5.40 11.35 -4.08
CA VAL A 65 4.30 11.59 -3.13
C VAL A 65 3.71 12.99 -3.32
N GLU A 66 4.52 14.02 -3.54
CA GLU A 66 4.06 15.37 -3.86
C GLU A 66 3.24 15.38 -5.17
N LEU A 67 3.67 14.65 -6.20
CA LEU A 67 2.88 14.46 -7.42
C LEU A 67 1.52 13.79 -7.13
N LEU A 68 1.46 12.81 -6.22
CA LEU A 68 0.17 12.24 -5.77
C LEU A 68 -0.70 13.27 -5.06
N HIS A 69 -0.15 14.16 -4.21
CA HIS A 69 -0.91 15.26 -3.62
C HIS A 69 -1.50 16.16 -4.71
N GLU A 70 -0.72 16.52 -5.73
CA GLU A 70 -1.21 17.36 -6.83
C GLU A 70 -2.36 16.71 -7.60
N ILE A 71 -2.21 15.43 -7.95
CA ILE A 71 -3.24 14.67 -8.66
C ILE A 71 -4.51 14.57 -7.79
N CYS A 72 -4.38 14.17 -6.53
CA CYS A 72 -5.53 14.11 -5.61
C CYS A 72 -6.22 15.48 -5.49
N SER A 73 -5.47 16.58 -5.36
CA SER A 73 -6.02 17.93 -5.28
C SER A 73 -6.80 18.34 -6.54
N ILE A 74 -6.31 17.99 -7.73
CA ILE A 74 -6.96 18.27 -9.01
C ILE A 74 -8.27 17.47 -9.17
N TYR A 75 -8.26 16.20 -8.77
CA TYR A 75 -9.32 15.26 -9.10
C TYR A 75 -10.34 14.99 -7.99
N LYS A 76 -10.09 15.43 -6.74
CA LYS A 76 -10.98 15.18 -5.59
C LYS A 76 -12.42 15.64 -5.79
N ASP A 77 -12.63 16.71 -6.56
CA ASP A 77 -13.96 17.28 -6.81
C ASP A 77 -14.63 16.67 -8.05
N MET A 78 -13.90 15.87 -8.84
CA MET A 78 -14.42 15.21 -10.05
C MET A 78 -15.00 13.83 -9.77
N GLY A 79 -14.54 13.14 -8.73
CA GLY A 79 -14.93 11.77 -8.43
C GLY A 79 -14.09 11.14 -7.33
N SER A 80 -14.30 9.85 -7.08
CA SER A 80 -13.58 9.13 -6.04
C SER A 80 -12.19 8.73 -6.53
N VAL A 81 -11.16 9.29 -5.90
CA VAL A 81 -9.76 9.04 -6.21
C VAL A 81 -9.29 7.77 -5.50
N ILE A 82 -8.97 6.74 -6.28
CA ILE A 82 -8.46 5.44 -5.82
C ILE A 82 -6.98 5.33 -6.22
N LEU A 83 -6.12 5.10 -5.24
CA LEU A 83 -4.68 4.94 -5.44
C LEU A 83 -4.33 3.47 -5.23
N MET A 84 -3.72 2.80 -6.21
CA MET A 84 -3.34 1.40 -6.04
C MET A 84 -2.01 1.03 -6.66
N GLY A 85 -1.32 0.08 -6.04
CA GLY A 85 -0.04 -0.44 -6.51
C GLY A 85 0.95 -0.61 -5.38
N ASP A 86 2.23 -0.59 -5.73
CA ASP A 86 3.34 -0.74 -4.78
C ASP A 86 3.83 0.63 -4.32
N PHE A 87 3.55 0.94 -3.06
CA PHE A 87 3.93 2.19 -2.43
C PHE A 87 5.34 2.14 -1.84
N ASN A 88 6.02 0.99 -1.83
CA ASN A 88 7.35 0.82 -1.24
C ASN A 88 7.47 1.39 0.19
N THR A 89 6.36 1.39 0.92
CA THR A 89 6.29 1.77 2.33
C THR A 89 5.13 1.05 3.00
N LYS A 90 5.25 0.86 4.31
CA LYS A 90 4.14 0.37 5.14
C LYS A 90 3.23 1.55 5.46
N ILE A 91 1.94 1.37 5.23
CA ILE A 91 0.91 2.27 5.76
C ILE A 91 0.57 1.83 7.18
N GLN A 92 -0.23 2.57 7.95
CA GLN A 92 -0.75 2.13 9.26
C GLN A 92 -2.14 1.49 9.09
N GLY A 93 -2.44 0.41 9.81
CA GLY A 93 -3.79 -0.15 9.84
C GLY A 93 -3.99 -1.27 10.87
N PRO A 94 -5.24 -1.69 11.11
CA PRO A 94 -5.58 -2.67 12.15
C PRO A 94 -4.86 -4.02 12.03
N ARG A 95 -4.48 -4.45 10.83
CA ARG A 95 -3.93 -5.79 10.57
C ARG A 95 -2.43 -5.96 10.85
N TYR A 96 -1.66 -4.90 11.08
CA TYR A 96 -0.21 -5.04 11.33
C TYR A 96 0.33 -4.04 12.34
N LYS A 97 1.43 -4.42 12.98
CA LYS A 97 2.20 -3.54 13.86
C LYS A 97 3.00 -2.55 13.01
N PHE A 98 2.81 -1.28 13.28
CA PHE A 98 3.38 -0.18 12.52
C PHE A 98 4.45 0.55 13.34
N ASN A 99 5.63 0.70 12.76
CA ASN A 99 6.69 1.59 13.25
C ASN A 99 6.96 2.63 12.16
N PRO A 100 6.57 3.90 12.35
CA PRO A 100 6.66 4.91 11.29
C PRO A 100 8.11 5.24 10.95
N ASP A 101 8.47 5.04 9.68
CA ASP A 101 9.67 5.64 9.08
C ASP A 101 9.33 6.96 8.38
N GLU A 102 10.34 7.59 7.75
CA GLU A 102 10.17 8.86 7.06
C GLU A 102 9.22 8.76 5.85
N ARG A 103 9.25 7.66 5.11
CA ARG A 103 8.38 7.43 3.95
C ARG A 103 6.95 7.16 4.37
N SER A 104 6.77 6.38 5.44
CA SER A 104 5.46 6.17 6.06
C SER A 104 4.86 7.49 6.54
N ARG A 105 5.67 8.43 7.06
CA ARG A 105 5.19 9.77 7.46
C ARG A 105 4.71 10.60 6.29
N LEU A 106 5.43 10.60 5.17
CA LEU A 106 5.00 11.28 3.93
C LEU A 106 3.67 10.71 3.44
N MET A 107 3.55 9.38 3.37
CA MET A 107 2.29 8.75 2.97
C MET A 107 1.16 9.00 3.98
N TYR A 108 1.46 9.02 5.28
CA TYR A 108 0.46 9.32 6.30
C TYR A 108 -0.11 10.72 6.13
N SER A 109 0.72 11.71 5.76
CA SER A 109 0.25 13.07 5.45
C SER A 109 -0.76 13.06 4.30
N LEU A 110 -0.45 12.40 3.18
CA LEU A 110 -1.36 12.23 2.04
C LEU A 110 -2.67 11.56 2.47
N ILE A 111 -2.58 10.47 3.22
CA ILE A 111 -3.74 9.70 3.67
C ILE A 111 -4.65 10.52 4.58
N GLN A 112 -4.09 11.30 5.50
CA GLN A 112 -4.88 12.16 6.39
C GLN A 112 -5.53 13.31 5.62
N GLU A 113 -4.80 13.97 4.73
CA GLU A 113 -5.29 15.14 3.99
C GLU A 113 -6.49 14.80 3.08
N TYR A 114 -6.44 13.64 2.42
CA TYR A 114 -7.50 13.20 1.51
C TYR A 114 -8.45 12.17 2.13
N GLU A 115 -8.43 12.04 3.46
CA GLU A 115 -9.26 11.11 4.23
C GLU A 115 -9.28 9.68 3.62
N LEU A 116 -8.11 9.20 3.21
CA LEU A 116 -7.98 7.88 2.59
C LEU A 116 -7.87 6.80 3.67
N PHE A 117 -8.23 5.58 3.29
CA PHE A 117 -7.90 4.39 4.06
C PHE A 117 -7.33 3.32 3.14
N SER A 118 -6.47 2.47 3.70
CA SER A 118 -5.91 1.35 2.95
C SER A 118 -6.72 0.08 3.15
N VAL A 119 -7.33 -0.41 2.07
CA VAL A 119 -8.28 -1.54 2.05
C VAL A 119 -7.66 -2.80 2.65
N ASN A 120 -6.46 -3.18 2.21
CA ASN A 120 -5.81 -4.43 2.63
C ASN A 120 -5.32 -4.43 4.08
N THR A 121 -5.42 -3.29 4.77
CA THR A 121 -4.98 -3.11 6.15
C THR A 121 -6.14 -3.22 7.15
N GLN A 122 -7.38 -3.18 6.65
CA GLN A 122 -8.61 -3.25 7.44
C GLN A 122 -8.95 -4.68 7.84
N MET A 123 -9.66 -4.84 8.96
CA MET A 123 -10.03 -6.15 9.52
C MET A 123 -10.93 -6.99 8.61
N PHE A 124 -11.68 -6.37 7.71
CA PHE A 124 -12.50 -7.09 6.73
C PHE A 124 -11.68 -7.67 5.56
N CYS A 125 -10.40 -7.30 5.41
CA CYS A 125 -9.56 -7.87 4.36
C CYS A 125 -9.01 -9.23 4.79
N HIS A 126 -9.20 -10.23 3.93
CA HIS A 126 -8.78 -11.61 4.17
C HIS A 126 -7.42 -11.94 3.53
N GLY A 127 -6.89 -13.13 3.85
CA GLY A 127 -5.63 -13.64 3.31
C GLY A 127 -4.39 -13.21 4.12
N PRO A 128 -3.18 -13.31 3.55
CA PRO A 128 -1.96 -12.88 4.22
C PRO A 128 -1.96 -11.39 4.58
N VAL A 129 -1.18 -11.02 5.60
CA VAL A 129 -1.00 -9.62 6.02
C VAL A 129 0.03 -8.90 5.14
N THR A 130 1.01 -9.65 4.63
CA THR A 130 2.09 -9.12 3.79
C THR A 130 1.83 -9.38 2.32
N THR A 131 2.18 -8.40 1.50
CA THR A 131 2.03 -8.44 0.05
C THR A 131 3.36 -8.71 -0.66
N PHE A 132 4.50 -8.37 -0.05
CA PHE A 132 5.82 -8.66 -0.54
C PHE A 132 6.51 -9.76 0.29
N GLN A 133 7.19 -10.69 -0.39
CA GLN A 133 7.98 -11.75 0.19
C GLN A 133 9.33 -11.89 -0.54
N SER A 134 10.40 -11.45 0.12
CA SER A 134 11.77 -11.59 -0.41
C SER A 134 12.13 -13.05 -0.72
N TYR A 135 12.76 -13.27 -1.89
CA TYR A 135 13.26 -14.60 -2.31
C TYR A 135 14.35 -15.15 -1.38
N ASP A 136 15.15 -14.29 -0.76
CA ASP A 136 16.29 -14.69 0.09
C ASP A 136 15.86 -15.00 1.54
N ASN A 137 14.59 -15.37 1.74
CA ASN A 137 13.96 -15.53 3.06
C ASN A 137 14.05 -14.25 3.93
N GLY A 138 14.14 -13.08 3.29
CA GLY A 138 14.07 -11.80 3.96
C GLY A 138 12.69 -11.53 4.59
N PRO A 139 12.55 -10.43 5.36
CA PRO A 139 11.29 -10.10 6.00
C PRO A 139 10.20 -9.82 4.96
N SER A 140 9.04 -10.46 5.13
CA SER A 140 7.85 -10.12 4.35
C SER A 140 7.26 -8.78 4.80
N THR A 141 6.76 -7.98 3.86
CA THR A 141 6.21 -6.65 4.15
C THR A 141 4.88 -6.43 3.43
N GLY A 142 4.00 -5.57 3.97
CA GLY A 142 2.82 -5.09 3.27
C GLY A 142 3.13 -3.70 2.73
N ILE A 143 3.48 -3.62 1.44
CA ILE A 143 3.87 -2.38 0.74
C ILE A 143 3.00 -2.09 -0.47
N ASP A 144 2.25 -3.09 -0.92
CA ASP A 144 1.21 -2.93 -1.92
C ASP A 144 -0.08 -2.54 -1.22
N HIS A 145 -0.77 -1.54 -1.75
CA HIS A 145 -1.97 -1.02 -1.14
C HIS A 145 -3.02 -0.64 -2.19
N ILE A 146 -4.28 -0.67 -1.76
CA ILE A 146 -5.39 0.00 -2.43
C ILE A 146 -5.90 1.05 -1.43
N LEU A 147 -5.68 2.33 -1.73
CA LEU A 147 -6.15 3.46 -0.96
C LEU A 147 -7.42 4.01 -1.60
N MET A 148 -8.43 4.22 -0.78
CA MET A 148 -9.73 4.72 -1.20
C MET A 148 -10.19 5.81 -0.22
N PRO A 149 -11.05 6.76 -0.65
CA PRO A 149 -11.66 7.72 0.25
C PRO A 149 -12.47 7.00 1.32
N LEU A 150 -12.43 7.48 2.57
CA LEU A 150 -13.14 6.87 3.69
C LEU A 150 -14.65 6.81 3.46
N SER A 151 -15.21 7.79 2.73
CA SER A 151 -16.61 7.80 2.30
C SER A 151 -17.00 6.57 1.45
N GLU A 152 -16.04 5.90 0.83
CA GLU A 152 -16.24 4.72 -0.03
C GLU A 152 -16.11 3.38 0.72
N ILE A 153 -15.75 3.39 2.01
CA ILE A 153 -15.50 2.16 2.79
C ILE A 153 -16.71 1.21 2.81
N GLY A 154 -17.92 1.77 2.90
CA GLY A 154 -19.17 1.01 2.91
C GLY A 154 -19.48 0.30 1.59
N LYS A 155 -18.84 0.70 0.48
CA LYS A 155 -19.02 0.08 -0.83
C LYS A 155 -18.11 -1.13 -1.03
N VAL A 156 -17.09 -1.33 -0.20
CA VAL A 156 -16.18 -2.48 -0.33
C VAL A 156 -16.89 -3.76 0.08
N SER A 157 -17.25 -4.60 -0.89
CA SER A 157 -17.97 -5.87 -0.65
C SER A 157 -17.04 -7.05 -0.47
N ASN A 158 -15.80 -6.98 -0.98
CA ASN A 158 -14.80 -8.01 -0.80
C ASN A 158 -13.40 -7.39 -0.85
N ALA A 159 -12.50 -7.87 0.01
CA ALA A 159 -11.10 -7.50 -0.02
C ALA A 159 -10.23 -8.69 0.40
N LYS A 160 -9.22 -9.03 -0.39
CA LYS A 160 -8.35 -10.16 -0.10
C LYS A 160 -6.94 -9.95 -0.66
N VAL A 161 -5.93 -10.24 0.14
CA VAL A 161 -4.57 -10.50 -0.37
C VAL A 161 -4.55 -11.94 -0.86
N ILE A 162 -4.31 -12.14 -2.16
CA ILE A 162 -4.30 -13.46 -2.77
C ILE A 162 -2.98 -14.14 -2.44
N ASP A 163 -3.04 -15.27 -1.75
CA ASP A 163 -1.84 -16.04 -1.45
C ASP A 163 -1.22 -16.64 -2.72
N SER A 164 0.10 -16.77 -2.66
CA SER A 164 0.99 -17.27 -3.69
C SER A 164 0.44 -18.57 -4.29
N GLN A 165 0.05 -18.52 -5.56
CA GLN A 165 -0.33 -19.72 -6.31
C GLN A 165 0.92 -20.47 -6.75
N PRO A 166 0.86 -21.80 -6.93
CA PRO A 166 1.89 -22.49 -7.72
C PRO A 166 1.99 -21.75 -9.07
N PHE A 167 3.22 -21.46 -9.51
CA PHE A 167 3.53 -20.64 -10.70
C PHE A 167 3.52 -19.11 -10.53
N SER A 168 3.39 -18.56 -9.33
CA SER A 168 3.71 -17.13 -9.13
C SER A 168 5.19 -16.89 -9.40
N VAL A 169 5.49 -16.04 -10.38
CA VAL A 169 6.87 -15.60 -10.70
C VAL A 169 7.24 -14.29 -9.99
N SER A 170 6.30 -13.70 -9.26
CA SER A 170 6.50 -12.44 -8.52
C SER A 170 6.70 -12.73 -7.03
N ASP A 171 7.55 -11.92 -6.39
CA ASP A 171 7.69 -11.78 -4.94
C ASP A 171 6.57 -10.91 -4.32
N HIS A 172 5.72 -10.30 -5.15
CA HIS A 172 4.50 -9.61 -4.74
C HIS A 172 3.26 -10.49 -4.88
N ARG A 173 2.34 -10.33 -3.93
CA ARG A 173 1.02 -10.98 -3.86
C ARG A 173 -0.05 -10.00 -4.33
N PRO A 174 -0.93 -10.41 -5.27
CA PRO A 174 -2.01 -9.56 -5.73
C PRO A 174 -2.98 -9.18 -4.60
N ILE A 175 -3.53 -7.97 -4.68
CA ILE A 175 -4.63 -7.52 -3.83
C ILE A 175 -5.89 -7.48 -4.69
N LEU A 176 -6.92 -8.19 -4.25
CA LEU A 176 -8.27 -8.13 -4.81
C LEU A 176 -9.11 -7.18 -3.96
N CYS A 177 -9.79 -6.24 -4.61
CA CYS A 177 -10.85 -5.44 -4.02
C CYS A 177 -12.06 -5.45 -4.95
N SER A 178 -13.24 -5.64 -4.37
CA SER A 178 -14.52 -5.52 -5.07
C SER A 178 -15.33 -4.43 -4.41
N ILE A 179 -15.87 -3.54 -5.24
CA ILE A 179 -16.74 -2.44 -4.84
C ILE A 179 -18.14 -2.69 -5.40
N THR A 180 -19.16 -2.52 -4.56
CA THR A 180 -20.55 -2.58 -4.97
C THR A 180 -21.03 -1.18 -5.32
N LEU A 181 -21.58 -1.04 -6.52
CA LEU A 181 -22.08 0.23 -7.04
C LEU A 181 -23.61 0.21 -7.01
N GLU A 182 -24.20 1.18 -6.32
CA GLU A 182 -25.66 1.32 -6.25
C GLU A 182 -26.26 1.61 -7.64
N ASN A 183 -27.40 0.99 -7.95
CA ASN A 183 -28.26 1.29 -9.11
C ASN A 183 -27.62 1.21 -10.51
N SER A 184 -26.50 0.49 -10.66
CA SER A 184 -25.95 0.20 -11.99
C SER A 184 -26.74 -0.91 -12.68
N VAL A 185 -27.89 -0.56 -13.27
CA VAL A 185 -28.43 -1.38 -14.37
C VAL A 185 -27.46 -1.17 -15.53
N PHE A 186 -26.38 -1.94 -15.56
CA PHE A 186 -25.69 -2.19 -16.81
C PHE A 186 -26.69 -2.93 -17.67
N THR A 187 -27.46 -2.20 -18.49
CA THR A 187 -28.06 -2.81 -19.66
C THR A 187 -26.87 -3.23 -20.51
N HIS A 188 -26.41 -4.45 -20.27
CA HIS A 188 -25.69 -5.22 -21.27
C HIS A 188 -26.64 -5.27 -22.46
N THR A 189 -26.56 -4.26 -23.34
CA THR A 189 -26.85 -4.52 -24.73
C THR A 189 -25.98 -5.70 -25.06
N GLU A 190 -26.61 -6.87 -25.26
CA GLU A 190 -25.99 -8.07 -25.80
C GLU A 190 -25.42 -7.70 -27.17
N SER A 191 -24.31 -6.96 -27.19
CA SER A 191 -23.50 -6.82 -28.36
C SER A 191 -22.97 -8.22 -28.59
N GLU A 192 -23.41 -8.82 -29.69
CA GLU A 192 -23.01 -10.12 -30.22
C GLU A 192 -21.70 -10.60 -29.58
N GLN A 193 -21.79 -11.68 -28.81
CA GLN A 193 -20.64 -12.36 -28.21
C GLN A 193 -19.65 -12.72 -29.33
N SER A 194 -18.78 -11.77 -29.64
CA SER A 194 -17.65 -11.97 -30.51
C SER A 194 -16.74 -12.92 -29.74
N THR A 195 -16.80 -14.20 -30.08
CA THR A 195 -15.92 -15.32 -29.68
C THR A 195 -14.46 -15.10 -30.07
N ARG A 196 -14.01 -13.85 -30.24
CA ARG A 196 -12.62 -13.48 -30.48
C ARG A 196 -11.83 -13.79 -29.23
N SER A 197 -11.27 -15.00 -29.20
CA SER A 197 -10.20 -15.39 -28.32
C SER A 197 -9.12 -14.29 -28.32
N VAL A 198 -8.55 -14.04 -27.15
CA VAL A 198 -7.42 -13.12 -27.02
C VAL A 198 -6.27 -13.71 -27.84
N SER A 199 -6.06 -13.19 -29.05
CA SER A 199 -4.98 -13.60 -29.94
C SER A 199 -3.65 -13.11 -29.38
N TRP A 200 -3.02 -13.91 -28.53
CA TRP A 200 -1.67 -13.67 -27.99
C TRP A 200 -0.61 -13.49 -29.09
N ASP A 201 -0.89 -13.93 -30.32
CA ASP A 201 0.01 -13.75 -31.47
C ASP A 201 0.27 -12.28 -31.83
N ARG A 202 -0.63 -11.36 -31.49
CA ARG A 202 -0.38 -9.91 -31.70
C ARG A 202 0.61 -9.33 -30.69
N ALA A 203 0.69 -9.86 -29.48
CA ALA A 203 1.64 -9.39 -28.46
C ALA A 203 3.08 -9.81 -28.79
N ARG A 204 3.28 -10.92 -29.52
CA ARG A 204 4.62 -11.40 -29.92
C ARG A 204 5.22 -10.65 -31.10
N ASN A 205 4.39 -10.00 -31.92
CA ASN A 205 4.83 -9.37 -33.17
C ASN A 205 4.98 -7.85 -33.10
N GLN A 206 4.80 -7.22 -31.94
CA GLN A 206 5.31 -5.86 -31.71
C GLN A 206 6.82 -5.94 -31.48
N THR A 207 7.55 -6.09 -32.58
CA THR A 207 8.96 -5.71 -32.61
C THR A 207 9.01 -4.22 -32.29
N ILE A 208 9.67 -3.87 -31.19
CA ILE A 208 10.02 -2.49 -30.86
C ILE A 208 10.73 -1.93 -32.10
N PRO A 209 10.18 -0.92 -32.81
CA PRO A 209 10.88 -0.35 -33.95
C PRO A 209 12.18 0.29 -33.43
N PRO A 210 13.33 0.03 -34.05
CA PRO A 210 14.55 0.75 -33.70
C PRO A 210 14.34 2.24 -34.00
N ASP A 211 14.60 3.06 -32.98
CA ASP A 211 14.74 4.53 -32.99
C ASP A 211 14.23 5.26 -34.25
N ARG A 212 12.98 5.74 -34.20
CA ARG A 212 12.59 6.89 -35.04
C ARG A 212 12.93 8.20 -34.30
N PRO A 213 13.59 9.16 -34.97
CA PRO A 213 13.80 10.48 -34.40
C PRO A 213 12.44 11.20 -34.22
N PRO A 214 12.36 12.16 -33.28
CA PRO A 214 11.10 12.78 -32.91
C PRO A 214 10.66 13.75 -34.00
N GLU A 215 9.77 13.30 -34.88
CA GLU A 215 9.00 14.20 -35.74
C GLU A 215 7.77 14.69 -34.97
N GLY A 216 7.67 16.03 -34.89
CA GLY A 216 6.70 16.73 -34.06
C GLY A 216 5.24 16.44 -34.40
N ARG A 217 4.43 16.38 -33.34
CA ARG A 217 2.97 16.47 -33.45
C ARG A 217 2.42 17.68 -32.69
N ILE A 218 2.02 18.63 -33.52
CA ILE A 218 0.87 19.53 -33.45
C ILE A 218 -0.12 19.26 -32.30
N ASN A 219 -0.02 20.12 -31.28
CA ASN A 219 -1.07 21.00 -30.73
C ASN A 219 -2.53 20.51 -30.75
N ARG A 220 -3.04 20.05 -29.59
CA ARG A 220 -4.41 20.34 -29.14
C ARG A 220 -4.35 20.87 -27.71
N GLN A 221 -4.62 22.17 -27.59
CA GLN A 221 -4.69 22.93 -26.35
C GLN A 221 -5.88 22.49 -25.50
N ILE A 222 -5.58 22.00 -24.30
CA ILE A 222 -6.23 22.48 -23.07
C ILE A 222 -5.06 22.78 -22.13
N ARG A 223 -4.71 24.07 -21.98
CA ARG A 223 -3.68 24.51 -21.04
C ARG A 223 -4.31 24.69 -19.65
N PRO A 224 -3.83 24.00 -18.61
CA PRO A 224 -3.90 24.52 -17.25
C PRO A 224 -2.90 25.70 -17.09
N PRO A 225 -3.10 26.59 -16.12
CA PRO A 225 -2.25 27.78 -15.95
C PRO A 225 -0.78 27.41 -15.69
N GLU A 226 0.10 28.23 -16.27
CA GLU A 226 1.55 28.09 -16.33
C GLU A 226 2.21 27.76 -14.98
N ARG A 227 2.93 26.63 -14.92
CA ARG A 227 4.00 26.39 -13.96
C ARG A 227 5.34 26.80 -14.57
N GLN A 228 5.76 28.02 -14.30
CA GLN A 228 7.18 28.33 -14.17
C GLN A 228 7.55 28.16 -12.69
N ILE A 229 8.82 27.82 -12.41
CA ILE A 229 9.34 27.34 -11.11
C ILE A 229 9.05 25.82 -11.01
N TYR A 230 9.96 24.90 -11.33
CA TYR A 230 11.25 24.67 -10.70
C TYR A 230 12.28 24.14 -11.72
N ARG A 231 13.23 24.98 -12.13
CA ARG A 231 14.54 24.53 -12.57
C ARG A 231 15.56 25.13 -11.60
N GLN A 232 16.42 24.26 -11.08
CA GLN A 232 17.60 24.54 -10.25
C GLN A 232 17.35 24.71 -8.74
N ILE A 233 17.46 23.60 -8.01
CA ILE A 233 18.07 23.64 -6.69
C ILE A 233 19.44 22.96 -6.83
N ARG A 234 20.49 23.76 -7.05
CA ARG A 234 21.83 23.41 -6.59
C ARG A 234 21.97 23.97 -5.17
N PRO A 235 22.53 23.22 -4.21
CA PRO A 235 22.80 23.78 -2.89
C PRO A 235 23.92 24.83 -2.97
N PRO A 236 23.81 25.97 -2.29
CA PRO A 236 24.89 26.94 -2.21
C PRO A 236 26.02 26.42 -1.31
N ASP A 237 27.24 26.76 -1.71
CA ASP A 237 28.48 26.49 -1.00
C ASP A 237 28.47 27.07 0.43
N ARG A 238 29.06 26.31 1.35
CA ARG A 238 29.35 26.72 2.73
C ARG A 238 30.22 27.98 2.75
N GLN A 239 29.78 29.00 3.47
CA GLN A 239 30.67 30.04 3.98
C GLN A 239 30.85 29.85 5.49
N ASP A 240 32.11 29.64 5.87
CA ASP A 240 32.56 29.62 7.26
C ASP A 240 32.47 31.03 7.86
N HIS A 241 31.77 31.16 8.99
CA HIS A 241 31.88 32.31 9.86
C HIS A 241 32.52 31.92 11.19
N GLN A 242 33.76 32.38 11.33
CA GLN A 242 34.47 32.54 12.59
C GLN A 242 33.71 33.53 13.47
N THR A 243 33.47 33.16 14.72
CA THR A 243 33.14 34.13 15.78
C THR A 243 34.10 33.95 16.95
N ASP A 244 34.66 35.08 17.35
CA ASP A 244 35.73 35.27 18.30
C ASP A 244 35.40 34.87 19.75
N ARG A 245 36.47 34.44 20.44
CA ARG A 245 36.56 34.30 21.90
C ARG A 245 36.46 35.66 22.58
N PRO A 246 35.99 35.67 23.85
CA PRO A 246 36.78 36.37 24.87
C PRO A 246 37.18 35.46 26.04
N THR A 247 38.45 35.62 26.40
CA THR A 247 39.12 35.13 27.60
C THR A 247 38.69 35.89 28.85
N GLY A 248 38.40 35.18 29.94
CA GLY A 248 38.29 35.75 31.29
C GLY A 248 38.54 34.68 32.35
N LYS A 249 39.65 34.82 33.09
CA LYS A 249 40.14 33.88 34.11
C LYS A 249 39.72 34.31 35.53
N THR A 250 39.33 33.31 36.35
CA THR A 250 39.52 33.15 37.83
C THR A 250 38.80 34.10 38.83
N PRO A 251 38.62 33.74 40.14
CA PRO A 251 39.02 32.52 40.88
C PRO A 251 37.95 31.86 41.79
N ARG A 252 38.33 30.68 42.31
CA ARG A 252 37.72 29.90 43.41
C ARG A 252 37.39 30.74 44.66
N GLN A 253 36.24 30.47 45.28
CA GLN A 253 36.06 30.55 46.73
C GLN A 253 35.26 29.36 47.26
N SER A 254 35.85 28.70 48.24
CA SER A 254 35.27 27.69 49.12
C SER A 254 34.52 28.37 50.27
N HIS A 255 33.30 27.95 50.58
CA HIS A 255 32.79 28.04 51.95
C HIS A 255 31.79 26.92 52.26
N LYS A 256 32.12 26.18 53.32
CA LYS A 256 31.24 25.33 54.13
C LYS A 256 30.22 26.20 54.86
N GLN A 257 28.99 25.73 55.02
CA GLN A 257 28.29 25.86 56.30
C GLN A 257 27.16 24.83 56.45
N ASP A 258 27.07 24.35 57.68
CA ASP A 258 26.25 23.27 58.19
C ASP A 258 24.79 23.68 58.44
N HIS A 259 23.85 22.75 58.31
CA HIS A 259 22.70 22.71 59.22
C HIS A 259 22.25 21.29 59.52
N LYS A 260 22.18 21.03 60.83
CA LYS A 260 21.66 19.86 61.54
C LYS A 260 20.14 19.93 61.65
N THR A 261 19.48 18.77 61.57
CA THR A 261 18.34 18.32 62.41
C THR A 261 18.16 16.81 62.16
N ASP A 262 18.65 15.92 63.02
CA ASP A 262 18.04 15.37 64.25
C ASP A 262 16.77 14.54 63.97
N THR A 263 16.91 13.24 63.68
CA THR A 263 16.81 12.05 64.58
C THR A 263 15.40 11.68 65.03
N GLN A 264 14.85 10.57 64.49
CA GLN A 264 14.12 9.52 65.22
C GLN A 264 14.35 8.17 64.50
N LYS A 265 15.21 7.29 65.04
CA LYS A 265 14.91 6.11 65.90
C LYS A 265 14.07 4.99 65.24
N ARG A 266 14.77 3.99 64.68
CA ARG A 266 14.81 2.52 64.99
C ARG A 266 13.48 1.72 65.20
N PRO A 267 13.49 0.36 65.07
CA PRO A 267 14.31 -0.56 64.25
C PRO A 267 13.47 -1.76 63.68
N PRO A 268 13.97 -3.01 63.49
CA PRO A 268 13.74 -3.75 62.24
C PRO A 268 12.86 -4.99 62.45
N ASP A 269 12.44 -5.68 61.38
CA ASP A 269 12.39 -7.14 61.47
C ASP A 269 12.45 -7.89 60.14
N ARG A 270 13.02 -9.08 60.27
CA ARG A 270 13.31 -10.12 59.28
C ARG A 270 12.06 -10.62 58.56
N HIS A 271 12.20 -11.04 57.30
CA HIS A 271 12.24 -12.47 56.94
C HIS A 271 12.36 -12.70 55.44
N THR A 272 13.41 -13.44 55.09
CA THR A 272 13.60 -14.21 53.86
C THR A 272 12.45 -15.18 53.58
N LYS A 273 11.92 -15.20 52.34
CA LYS A 273 11.43 -16.44 51.71
C LYS A 273 11.84 -16.50 50.23
N LYS A 274 12.73 -17.45 49.97
CA LYS A 274 13.00 -18.06 48.67
C LYS A 274 11.73 -18.77 48.19
N THR A 275 11.37 -18.59 46.93
CA THR A 275 10.43 -19.49 46.26
C THR A 275 11.14 -20.09 45.05
N THR A 276 11.61 -21.32 45.26
CA THR A 276 12.03 -22.27 44.24
C THR A 276 10.81 -22.65 43.40
N ARG A 277 10.87 -22.54 42.08
CA ARG A 277 9.88 -23.16 41.18
C ARG A 277 10.54 -24.36 40.51
N GLN A 278 10.22 -25.54 41.04
CA GLN A 278 10.54 -26.83 40.45
C GLN A 278 9.69 -27.09 39.21
N THR A 279 10.36 -27.65 38.21
CA THR A 279 9.83 -28.49 37.14
C THR A 279 8.95 -29.62 37.68
N HIS A 280 7.76 -29.79 37.12
CA HIS A 280 7.16 -31.12 37.05
C HIS A 280 6.41 -31.32 35.72
N LYS A 281 6.88 -32.33 34.99
CA LYS A 281 6.17 -33.03 33.92
C LYS A 281 4.97 -33.73 34.54
N GLN A 282 3.82 -33.71 33.87
CA GLN A 282 2.87 -34.81 33.98
C GLN A 282 2.09 -34.96 32.68
N ASP A 283 2.12 -36.21 32.23
CA ASP A 283 1.55 -36.76 31.02
C ASP A 283 0.02 -36.71 31.04
N TYR A 284 -0.60 -36.41 29.89
CA TYR A 284 -1.95 -36.87 29.60
C TYR A 284 -1.93 -37.69 28.32
N ARG A 285 -2.01 -39.01 28.52
CA ARG A 285 -2.33 -40.02 27.52
C ARG A 285 -3.86 -40.17 27.49
N THR A 286 -4.38 -40.19 26.26
CA THR A 286 -5.50 -40.99 25.73
C THR A 286 -6.68 -41.31 26.64
N ASP A 287 -7.85 -40.82 26.25
CA ASP A 287 -9.05 -41.66 26.18
C ASP A 287 -9.79 -41.45 24.85
N ARG A 288 -9.85 -42.56 24.11
CA ARG A 288 -10.64 -42.81 22.91
C ARG A 288 -12.02 -43.23 23.42
N GLN A 289 -13.09 -42.56 22.99
CA GLN A 289 -14.42 -43.17 23.04
C GLN A 289 -15.00 -43.21 21.63
N ASP A 290 -15.14 -44.46 21.19
CA ASP A 290 -15.85 -44.89 20.01
C ASP A 290 -17.34 -44.57 20.17
N ASN A 291 -17.94 -43.93 19.17
CA ASN A 291 -19.37 -44.02 18.93
C ASN A 291 -19.59 -44.40 17.47
N GLN A 292 -19.78 -45.70 17.26
CA GLN A 292 -20.38 -46.28 16.09
C GLN A 292 -21.87 -45.92 16.08
N THR A 293 -22.34 -45.28 15.01
CA THR A 293 -23.73 -45.34 14.60
C THR A 293 -23.79 -45.85 13.17
N ASP A 294 -24.15 -47.13 13.06
CA ASP A 294 -24.63 -47.77 11.85
C ASP A 294 -25.88 -47.05 11.35
N SER A 295 -25.89 -46.67 10.07
CA SER A 295 -27.13 -46.36 9.33
C SER A 295 -27.01 -46.92 7.93
N LYS A 296 -27.77 -47.99 7.72
CA LYS A 296 -27.93 -48.75 6.47
C LYS A 296 -28.42 -47.84 5.32
N PRO A 297 -28.05 -48.15 4.07
CA PRO A 297 -28.70 -47.58 2.90
C PRO A 297 -29.95 -48.41 2.54
N ASP A 298 -31.12 -47.76 2.52
CA ASP A 298 -32.33 -48.33 1.92
C ASP A 298 -32.23 -48.26 0.40
N ARG A 299 -32.38 -49.43 -0.22
CA ARG A 299 -32.62 -49.64 -1.65
C ARG A 299 -34.00 -49.11 -2.00
N GLN A 300 -34.12 -48.34 -3.07
CA GLN A 300 -35.38 -48.25 -3.83
C GLN A 300 -35.25 -48.98 -5.18
N PRO A 301 -36.31 -49.68 -5.62
CA PRO A 301 -36.28 -50.53 -6.80
C PRO A 301 -36.63 -49.79 -8.09
N ASP A 302 -36.14 -50.37 -9.18
CA ASP A 302 -36.59 -50.23 -10.56
C ASP A 302 -38.11 -50.05 -10.71
N GLN A 303 -38.49 -49.09 -11.55
CA GLN A 303 -39.71 -49.18 -12.34
C GLN A 303 -39.39 -48.87 -13.80
N THR A 304 -39.14 -49.93 -14.57
CA THR A 304 -39.55 -50.04 -15.97
C THR A 304 -41.06 -50.16 -16.06
N THR A 305 -41.73 -49.28 -16.80
CA THR A 305 -42.72 -49.71 -17.81
C THR A 305 -43.08 -48.59 -18.79
N ARG A 306 -42.95 -48.94 -20.08
CA ARG A 306 -43.74 -48.54 -21.27
C ARG A 306 -43.75 -47.08 -21.74
#